data_AF-A0A970M6P4-F1
#
_entry.id   AF-A0A970M6P4-F1
#
_cell.length_a   1.000
_cell.length_b   1.000
_cell.length_c   1.000
_cell.angle_alpha   90.00
_cell.angle_beta   90.00
_cell.angle_gamma   90.00
#
_symmetry.space_group_name_H-M   'P 1'
#
loop_
_entity.id
_entity.type
_entity.pdbx_description
1 polymer ?
#
loop_
_entity_poly.entity_id
_entity_poly.type
_entity_poly.pdbx_seq_one_letter_code
_entity_poly.pdbx_strand_id
1 'polypeptide(L)'
;MSDRISTTHNIDALLAQARDAEAQGNLEAAVTAYNQALEVDDTHEGALVALSELRRDMGMFSDAERLLRHLQKHRPNTGTRHLAELFAHMGDVVQLSALQNLSSNDDATRETIAALLQNEHATSDARDAEDDTSPPRFQDSDLLLMADLFSGREGVHARQWSAPDGRTGYSPIQQPLNGHIIRQHLMGTATIGAYVIRRDNQVSFMAVDIDVSTTGMTDIANRQKHLENAKQLTLHMAELARRSGLAPLIEWSGYKGYHLWCFFDEPWPAHKARTLLKHIQQSAGALPAEVHIDLFPAQSHVKKGGLGNLIKLPLGLHLKSGLRSRLLHADGTHEAHPMSMLRDVQRTTQEQLDDLHARIKTNPSLSNDNDKGSASKASSTPRSTEDSDDPVHFSRAQLFSGDDYRIEDDAELAWIRSQCTVLHHLIENCESGDLLHQNEITVLTYTLGHLTHGPRIVNTLLARAGITGIPPLRNRLRGHPTSCAKIRHRLGIEPISVGCLCHFDPSLGAYAHPLLHISALRYREMAEQVGYAALDNNADAAQLLRMEEEIARLSKMSNALKLKLVRENLANATSDKPALDSQAPAPRDETPEA
;
A
#
# COMPACT_ATOMS: atom_id res chain seq x y z
N MET A 1 -44.74 -7.34 28.07
CA MET A 1 -43.87 -7.08 29.24
C MET A 1 -43.14 -8.33 29.73
N SER A 2 -43.64 -9.56 29.51
CA SER A 2 -42.96 -10.79 29.93
C SER A 2 -41.73 -11.21 29.09
N ASP A 3 -41.66 -10.91 27.79
CA ASP A 3 -40.52 -11.37 26.96
C ASP A 3 -39.21 -10.59 27.21
N ARG A 4 -39.28 -9.30 27.53
CA ARG A 4 -38.06 -8.50 27.84
C ARG A 4 -37.38 -8.93 29.13
N ILE A 5 -38.13 -9.44 30.10
CA ILE A 5 -37.59 -9.84 31.42
C ILE A 5 -36.76 -11.13 31.30
N SER A 6 -37.15 -12.05 30.40
CA SER A 6 -36.43 -13.32 30.19
C SER A 6 -35.12 -13.15 29.40
N THR A 7 -35.06 -12.18 28.48
CA THR A 7 -33.85 -11.89 27.68
C THR A 7 -32.79 -11.11 28.47
N THR A 8 -33.19 -10.15 29.31
CA THR A 8 -32.24 -9.38 30.14
C THR A 8 -31.56 -10.26 31.19
N HIS A 9 -32.30 -11.21 31.78
CA HIS A 9 -31.72 -12.18 32.74
C HIS A 9 -30.66 -13.09 32.10
N ASN A 10 -30.74 -13.33 30.79
CA ASN A 10 -29.77 -14.14 30.07
C ASN A 10 -28.46 -13.37 29.78
N ILE A 11 -28.57 -12.08 29.43
CA ILE A 11 -27.40 -11.20 29.20
C ILE A 11 -26.61 -11.00 30.49
N ASP A 12 -27.27 -10.69 31.61
CA ASP A 12 -26.59 -10.46 32.90
C ASP A 12 -25.80 -11.69 33.37
N ALA A 13 -26.34 -12.90 33.13
CA ALA A 13 -25.65 -14.15 33.43
C ALA A 13 -24.40 -14.36 32.54
N LEU A 14 -24.50 -14.06 31.24
CA LEU A 14 -23.37 -14.14 30.31
C LEU A 14 -22.27 -13.12 30.64
N LEU A 15 -22.63 -11.91 31.06
CA LEU A 15 -21.68 -10.89 31.51
C LEU A 15 -21.04 -11.24 32.86
N ALA A 16 -21.74 -11.91 33.77
CA ALA A 16 -21.14 -12.46 34.98
C ALA A 16 -20.12 -13.56 34.65
N GLN A 17 -20.49 -14.49 33.76
CA GLN A 17 -19.60 -15.54 33.28
C GLN A 17 -18.35 -14.98 32.59
N ALA A 18 -18.49 -13.94 31.78
CA ALA A 18 -17.38 -13.28 31.11
C ALA A 18 -16.37 -12.70 32.12
N ARG A 19 -16.88 -11.97 33.14
CA ARG A 19 -16.05 -11.39 34.22
C ARG A 19 -15.37 -12.46 35.08
N ASP A 20 -16.05 -13.56 35.39
CA ASP A 20 -15.45 -14.68 36.11
C ASP A 20 -14.32 -15.33 35.29
N ALA A 21 -14.49 -15.44 33.98
CA ALA A 21 -13.46 -15.96 33.08
C ALA A 21 -12.25 -15.02 32.98
N GLU A 22 -12.46 -13.70 32.93
CA GLU A 22 -11.38 -12.71 33.00
C GLU A 22 -10.60 -12.81 34.31
N ALA A 23 -11.30 -12.91 35.45
CA ALA A 23 -10.66 -13.04 36.76
C ALA A 23 -9.81 -14.31 36.89
N GLN A 24 -10.14 -15.35 36.13
CA GLN A 24 -9.38 -16.60 36.04
C GLN A 24 -8.26 -16.56 34.98
N GLY A 25 -8.10 -15.45 34.26
CA GLY A 25 -7.14 -15.30 33.17
C GLY A 25 -7.51 -16.07 31.89
N ASN A 26 -8.73 -16.59 31.80
CA ASN A 26 -9.22 -17.32 30.63
C ASN A 26 -9.87 -16.36 29.63
N LEU A 27 -9.02 -15.61 28.91
CA LEU A 27 -9.46 -14.56 27.99
C LEU A 27 -10.30 -15.09 26.82
N GLU A 28 -10.05 -16.32 26.36
CA GLU A 28 -10.82 -16.94 25.26
C GLU A 28 -12.27 -17.25 25.68
N ALA A 29 -12.44 -17.75 26.91
CA ALA A 29 -13.77 -17.97 27.48
C ALA A 29 -14.51 -16.65 27.74
N ALA A 30 -13.80 -15.62 28.21
CA ALA A 30 -14.35 -14.27 28.41
C ALA A 30 -14.86 -13.66 27.09
N VAL A 31 -14.04 -13.69 26.04
CA VAL A 31 -14.42 -13.24 24.69
C VAL A 31 -15.65 -14.00 24.20
N THR A 32 -15.68 -15.32 24.39
CA THR A 32 -16.81 -16.16 23.96
C THR A 32 -18.10 -15.74 24.67
N ALA A 33 -18.05 -15.54 25.98
CA ALA A 33 -19.21 -15.12 26.77
C ALA A 33 -19.71 -13.71 26.40
N TYR A 34 -18.82 -12.76 26.13
CA TYR A 34 -19.23 -11.44 25.62
C TYR A 34 -19.86 -11.52 24.23
N ASN A 35 -19.31 -12.31 23.31
CA ASN A 35 -19.91 -12.49 21.99
C ASN A 35 -21.31 -13.12 22.09
N GLN A 36 -21.49 -14.10 22.98
CA GLN A 36 -22.81 -14.69 23.24
C GLN A 36 -23.79 -13.65 23.81
N ALA A 37 -23.34 -12.73 24.67
CA ALA A 37 -24.17 -11.62 25.12
C ALA A 37 -24.58 -10.69 23.96
N LEU A 38 -23.65 -10.41 23.04
CA LEU A 38 -23.88 -9.58 21.85
C LEU A 38 -24.71 -10.28 20.76
N GLU A 39 -24.77 -11.61 20.73
CA GLU A 39 -25.72 -12.35 19.89
C GLU A 39 -27.17 -12.16 20.36
N VAL A 40 -27.39 -11.90 21.65
CA VAL A 40 -28.71 -11.62 22.23
C VAL A 40 -29.09 -10.14 22.06
N ASP A 41 -28.15 -9.23 22.27
CA ASP A 41 -28.31 -7.78 22.00
C ASP A 41 -26.99 -7.19 21.48
N ASP A 42 -26.93 -6.97 20.18
CA ASP A 42 -25.74 -6.46 19.48
C ASP A 42 -25.41 -5.00 19.82
N THR A 43 -26.35 -4.29 20.45
CA THR A 43 -26.19 -2.89 20.89
C THR A 43 -25.94 -2.76 22.40
N HIS A 44 -25.72 -3.86 23.11
CA HIS A 44 -25.56 -3.85 24.55
C HIS A 44 -24.26 -3.14 24.98
N GLU A 45 -24.39 -1.91 25.45
CA GLU A 45 -23.28 -1.00 25.79
C GLU A 45 -22.23 -1.63 26.71
N GLY A 46 -22.64 -2.22 27.83
CA GLY A 46 -21.71 -2.84 28.77
C GLY A 46 -20.93 -4.02 28.18
N ALA A 47 -21.52 -4.74 27.21
CA ALA A 47 -20.86 -5.86 26.56
C ALA A 47 -19.88 -5.38 25.49
N LEU A 48 -20.27 -4.38 24.69
CA LEU A 48 -19.41 -3.75 23.68
C LEU A 48 -18.20 -3.06 24.30
N VAL A 49 -18.40 -2.31 25.39
CA VAL A 49 -17.31 -1.63 26.11
C VAL A 49 -16.37 -2.65 26.72
N ALA A 50 -16.86 -3.60 27.52
CA ALA A 50 -16.02 -4.60 28.18
C ALA A 50 -15.25 -5.47 27.17
N LEU A 51 -15.90 -5.89 26.08
CA LEU A 51 -15.21 -6.60 25.01
C LEU A 51 -14.19 -5.72 24.29
N SER A 52 -14.46 -4.43 24.09
CA SER A 52 -13.49 -3.51 23.49
C SER A 52 -12.25 -3.32 24.37
N GLU A 53 -12.41 -3.25 25.70
CA GLU A 53 -11.31 -3.16 26.66
C GLU A 53 -10.50 -4.45 26.66
N LEU A 54 -11.17 -5.61 26.70
CA LEU A 54 -10.52 -6.91 26.61
C LEU A 54 -9.75 -7.08 25.30
N ARG A 55 -10.31 -6.64 24.16
CA ARG A 55 -9.64 -6.66 22.85
C ARG A 55 -8.47 -5.69 22.79
N ARG A 56 -8.60 -4.50 23.38
CA ARG A 56 -7.50 -3.53 23.52
C ARG A 56 -6.36 -4.17 24.31
N ASP A 57 -6.65 -4.81 25.44
CA ASP A 57 -5.66 -5.42 26.32
C ASP A 57 -4.98 -6.64 25.65
N MET A 58 -5.67 -7.32 24.75
CA MET A 58 -5.12 -8.35 23.85
C MET A 58 -4.33 -7.79 22.65
N GLY A 59 -4.20 -6.46 22.51
CA GLY A 59 -3.51 -5.79 21.41
C GLY A 59 -4.29 -5.74 20.08
N MET A 60 -5.59 -6.07 20.11
CA MET A 60 -6.49 -6.10 18.96
C MET A 60 -7.21 -4.74 18.78
N PHE A 61 -6.43 -3.67 18.59
CA PHE A 61 -6.94 -2.29 18.61
C PHE A 61 -8.02 -1.99 17.56
N SER A 62 -7.90 -2.53 16.35
CA SER A 62 -8.90 -2.33 15.27
C SER A 62 -10.24 -2.98 15.62
N ASP A 63 -10.21 -4.12 16.31
CA ASP A 63 -11.43 -4.78 16.78
C ASP A 63 -12.07 -3.98 17.93
N ALA A 64 -11.27 -3.45 18.85
CA ALA A 64 -11.72 -2.57 19.92
C ALA A 64 -12.38 -1.29 19.38
N GLU A 65 -11.74 -0.63 18.40
CA GLU A 65 -12.29 0.55 17.74
C GLU A 65 -13.62 0.24 17.04
N ARG A 66 -13.69 -0.89 16.30
CA ARG A 66 -14.91 -1.31 15.60
C ARG A 66 -16.08 -1.50 16.56
N LEU A 67 -15.85 -2.11 17.72
CA LEU A 67 -16.88 -2.32 18.75
C LEU A 67 -17.41 -0.99 19.30
N LEU A 68 -16.51 -0.05 19.60
CA LEU A 68 -16.88 1.27 20.11
C LEU A 68 -17.56 2.15 19.05
N ARG A 69 -17.15 2.07 17.78
CA ARG A 69 -17.84 2.75 16.67
C ARG A 69 -19.20 2.13 16.36
N HIS A 70 -19.34 0.81 16.54
CA HIS A 70 -20.64 0.14 16.46
C HIS A 70 -21.58 0.68 17.55
N LEU A 71 -21.10 0.82 18.78
CA LEU A 71 -21.85 1.46 19.87
C LEU A 71 -22.26 2.91 19.50
N GLN A 72 -21.33 3.74 19.02
CA GLN A 72 -21.63 5.13 18.62
C GLN A 72 -22.64 5.25 17.47
N LYS A 73 -22.67 4.28 16.54
CA LYS A 73 -23.64 4.25 15.44
C LYS A 73 -25.08 4.13 15.95
N HIS A 74 -25.29 3.39 17.03
CA HIS A 74 -26.62 3.15 17.63
C HIS A 74 -26.93 4.13 18.76
N ARG A 75 -25.93 4.60 19.49
CA ARG A 75 -26.02 5.58 20.58
C ARG A 75 -24.94 6.64 20.43
N PRO A 76 -25.21 7.75 19.74
CA PRO A 76 -24.26 8.84 19.57
C PRO A 76 -23.68 9.29 20.92
N ASN A 77 -22.37 9.57 20.96
CA ASN A 77 -21.59 10.01 22.12
C ASN A 77 -21.27 8.96 23.21
N THR A 78 -21.86 7.76 23.18
CA THR A 78 -21.44 6.66 24.09
C THR A 78 -20.10 6.05 23.65
N GLY A 79 -19.30 5.56 24.60
CA GLY A 79 -17.98 4.96 24.30
C GLY A 79 -16.88 5.96 23.86
N THR A 80 -17.17 7.27 23.81
CA THR A 80 -16.24 8.32 23.37
C THR A 80 -14.99 8.40 24.22
N ARG A 81 -15.13 8.26 25.55
CA ARG A 81 -14.01 8.18 26.48
C ARG A 81 -13.10 6.98 26.18
N HIS A 82 -13.67 5.79 25.97
CA HIS A 82 -12.91 4.59 25.66
C HIS A 82 -12.22 4.69 24.29
N LEU A 83 -12.84 5.36 23.30
CA LEU A 83 -12.18 5.69 22.03
C LEU A 83 -11.02 6.66 22.23
N ALA A 84 -11.17 7.67 23.09
CA ALA A 84 -10.08 8.59 23.41
C ALA A 84 -8.90 7.87 24.10
N GLU A 85 -9.19 7.03 25.09
CA GLU A 85 -8.18 6.20 25.75
C GLU A 85 -7.51 5.23 24.74
N LEU A 86 -8.28 4.65 23.81
CA LEU A 86 -7.76 3.79 22.74
C LEU A 86 -6.86 4.56 21.77
N PHE A 87 -7.27 5.73 21.28
CA PHE A 87 -6.46 6.55 20.38
C PHE A 87 -5.20 7.08 21.05
N ALA A 88 -5.30 7.53 22.30
CA ALA A 88 -4.13 7.87 23.10
C ALA A 88 -3.18 6.65 23.26
N HIS A 89 -3.74 5.46 23.50
CA HIS A 89 -2.94 4.24 23.58
C HIS A 89 -2.23 3.89 22.25
N MET A 90 -2.86 4.19 21.12
CA MET A 90 -2.25 4.02 19.79
C MET A 90 -1.29 5.15 19.39
N GLY A 91 -1.28 6.27 20.12
CA GLY A 91 -0.60 7.52 19.73
C GLY A 91 -1.25 8.21 18.54
N ASP A 92 -2.55 7.98 18.30
CA ASP A 92 -3.31 8.60 17.22
C ASP A 92 -3.88 9.95 17.69
N VAL A 93 -3.00 10.95 17.73
CA VAL A 93 -3.32 12.31 18.21
C VAL A 93 -4.38 12.98 17.33
N VAL A 94 -4.46 12.60 16.04
CA VAL A 94 -5.44 13.14 15.09
C VAL A 94 -6.85 12.67 15.44
N GLN A 95 -7.03 11.36 15.63
CA GLN A 95 -8.33 10.82 16.04
C GLN A 95 -8.69 11.26 17.47
N LEU A 96 -7.70 11.32 18.37
CA LEU A 96 -7.91 11.83 19.73
C LEU A 96 -8.39 13.29 19.74
N SER A 97 -7.80 14.15 18.91
CA SER A 97 -8.22 15.55 18.73
C SER A 97 -9.59 15.67 18.08
N ALA A 98 -9.90 14.82 17.09
CA ALA A 98 -11.22 14.79 16.46
C ALA A 98 -12.37 14.48 17.45
N LEU A 99 -12.11 13.68 18.49
CA LEU A 99 -13.09 13.39 19.55
C LEU A 99 -13.38 14.61 20.45
N GLN A 100 -12.50 15.61 20.50
CA GLN A 100 -12.72 16.83 21.26
C GLN A 100 -13.93 17.62 20.74
N ASN A 101 -14.17 17.59 19.43
CA ASN A 101 -15.32 18.26 18.81
C ASN A 101 -16.64 17.48 18.99
N LEU A 102 -16.56 16.16 19.17
CA LEU A 102 -17.71 15.26 19.31
C LEU A 102 -18.23 15.15 20.76
N SER A 103 -17.39 15.48 21.75
CA SER A 103 -17.70 15.35 23.19
C SER A 103 -18.48 16.54 23.78
N SER A 104 -19.23 17.30 22.95
CA SER A 104 -19.77 18.63 23.29
C SER A 104 -20.71 18.66 24.51
N ASN A 105 -21.23 17.51 24.97
CA ASN A 105 -22.22 17.40 26.04
C ASN A 105 -21.76 16.64 27.30
N ASP A 106 -20.49 16.20 27.38
CA ASP A 106 -19.93 15.49 28.54
C ASP A 106 -18.61 16.12 29.00
N ASP A 107 -18.69 16.92 30.06
CA ASP A 107 -17.55 17.67 30.62
C ASP A 107 -16.43 16.74 31.12
N ALA A 108 -16.76 15.56 31.67
CA ALA A 108 -15.76 14.62 32.19
C ALA A 108 -14.98 13.93 31.06
N THR A 109 -15.67 13.58 29.97
CA THR A 109 -15.01 13.04 28.77
C THR A 109 -14.14 14.10 28.09
N ARG A 110 -14.60 15.36 28.03
CA ARG A 110 -13.79 16.49 27.54
C ARG A 110 -12.53 16.71 28.36
N GLU A 111 -12.62 16.72 29.68
CA GLU A 111 -11.46 16.86 30.56
C GLU A 111 -10.48 15.71 30.38
N THR A 112 -10.98 14.48 30.22
CA THR A 112 -10.14 13.30 29.96
C THR A 112 -9.42 13.43 28.62
N ILE A 113 -10.12 13.81 27.54
CA ILE A 113 -9.51 14.05 26.22
C ILE A 113 -8.48 15.17 26.30
N ALA A 114 -8.80 16.28 26.98
CA ALA A 114 -7.87 17.40 27.15
C ALA A 114 -6.61 16.99 27.93
N ALA A 115 -6.74 16.18 28.99
CA ALA A 115 -5.60 15.67 29.76
C ALA A 115 -4.74 14.69 28.94
N LEU A 116 -5.36 13.80 28.15
CA LEU A 116 -4.65 12.89 27.24
C LEU A 116 -3.91 13.66 26.15
N LEU A 117 -4.55 14.70 25.58
CA LEU A 117 -3.93 15.60 24.63
C LEU A 117 -2.79 16.40 25.27
N GLN A 118 -2.95 16.92 26.50
CA GLN A 118 -1.87 17.61 27.21
C GLN A 118 -0.69 16.69 27.52
N ASN A 119 -0.92 15.41 27.81
CA ASN A 119 0.16 14.44 27.98
C ASN A 119 0.86 14.14 26.64
N GLU A 120 0.13 14.05 25.53
CA GLU A 120 0.72 13.99 24.18
C GLU A 120 1.50 15.28 23.85
N HIS A 121 0.96 16.45 24.21
CA HIS A 121 1.60 17.75 23.94
C HIS A 121 2.81 18.04 24.84
N ALA A 122 2.80 17.62 26.11
CA ALA A 122 3.97 17.71 26.98
C ALA A 122 5.12 16.80 26.49
N THR A 123 4.80 15.76 25.72
CA THR A 123 5.79 14.96 24.98
C THR A 123 6.14 15.54 23.60
N SER A 124 5.31 16.47 23.08
CA SER A 124 5.57 17.22 21.84
C SER A 124 6.27 18.56 22.07
N ASP A 125 6.27 19.14 23.27
CA ASP A 125 6.94 20.41 23.57
C ASP A 125 8.49 20.27 23.58
N ALA A 126 9.00 19.05 23.35
CA ALA A 126 10.39 18.76 22.98
C ALA A 126 10.56 18.40 21.48
N ARG A 127 9.52 18.54 20.66
CA ARG A 127 9.48 18.24 19.22
C ARG A 127 9.04 19.49 18.48
N ASP A 128 9.98 20.13 17.79
CA ASP A 128 9.72 21.33 16.99
C ASP A 128 8.48 21.15 16.09
N ALA A 129 7.49 22.00 16.37
CA ALA A 129 6.18 22.02 15.75
C ALA A 129 6.23 22.75 14.40
N GLU A 130 6.48 22.02 13.32
CA GLU A 130 5.94 22.31 11.99
C GLU A 130 5.55 20.99 11.30
N ASP A 131 4.24 20.82 11.08
CA ASP A 131 3.54 19.85 10.20
C ASP A 131 4.07 18.39 10.14
N ASP A 132 3.63 17.55 11.07
CA ASP A 132 4.03 16.14 11.23
C ASP A 132 3.59 15.18 10.09
N THR A 133 2.75 15.67 9.16
CA THR A 133 2.28 14.88 8.01
C THR A 133 2.80 15.37 6.67
N SER A 134 3.23 16.64 6.62
CA SER A 134 3.74 17.25 5.40
C SER A 134 4.87 16.42 4.78
N PRO A 135 4.88 16.30 3.45
CA PRO A 135 5.99 15.64 2.79
C PRO A 135 7.29 16.43 2.99
N PRO A 136 8.44 15.75 3.11
CA PRO A 136 9.72 16.43 3.14
C PRO A 136 9.91 17.20 1.83
N ARG A 137 10.63 18.32 1.89
CA ARG A 137 11.06 19.01 0.66
C ARG A 137 12.13 18.16 -0.03
N PHE A 138 11.94 17.90 -1.32
CA PHE A 138 12.90 17.13 -2.14
C PHE A 138 12.93 17.62 -3.58
N GLN A 139 14.01 17.25 -4.28
CA GLN A 139 14.20 17.44 -5.71
C GLN A 139 14.13 16.09 -6.44
N ASP A 140 14.01 16.11 -7.76
CA ASP A 140 13.94 14.88 -8.56
C ASP A 140 15.21 14.01 -8.42
N SER A 141 16.37 14.62 -8.19
CA SER A 141 17.62 13.91 -7.89
C SER A 141 17.55 13.12 -6.59
N ASP A 142 16.85 13.62 -5.57
CA ASP A 142 16.70 12.94 -4.29
C ASP A 142 15.88 11.64 -4.45
N LEU A 143 14.94 11.61 -5.40
CA LEU A 143 14.15 10.42 -5.71
C LEU A 143 15.00 9.29 -6.28
N LEU A 144 15.96 9.64 -7.14
CA LEU A 144 16.90 8.69 -7.72
C LEU A 144 17.89 8.21 -6.67
N LEU A 145 18.40 9.12 -5.85
CA LEU A 145 19.29 8.81 -4.73
C LEU A 145 18.65 7.81 -3.75
N MET A 146 17.41 8.04 -3.34
CA MET A 146 16.70 7.10 -2.47
C MET A 146 16.44 5.75 -3.14
N ALA A 147 16.05 5.74 -4.43
CA ALA A 147 15.86 4.47 -5.14
C ALA A 147 17.16 3.65 -5.22
N ASP A 148 18.30 4.32 -5.28
CA ASP A 148 19.63 3.71 -5.32
C ASP A 148 20.09 3.23 -3.92
N LEU A 149 20.03 4.10 -2.91
CA LEU A 149 20.39 3.80 -1.52
C LEU A 149 19.59 2.61 -0.98
N PHE A 150 18.28 2.59 -1.22
CA PHE A 150 17.39 1.55 -0.73
C PHE A 150 17.08 0.50 -1.81
N SER A 151 17.98 0.33 -2.78
CA SER A 151 17.85 -0.70 -3.80
C SER A 151 17.93 -2.10 -3.17
N GLY A 152 16.88 -2.89 -3.39
CA GLY A 152 16.79 -4.27 -2.95
C GLY A 152 16.66 -5.22 -4.13
N ARG A 153 15.80 -6.22 -3.98
CA ARG A 153 15.51 -7.22 -5.00
C ARG A 153 15.05 -6.62 -6.33
N GLU A 154 15.69 -7.02 -7.41
CA GLU A 154 15.45 -6.45 -8.73
C GLU A 154 14.03 -6.77 -9.24
N GLY A 155 13.37 -5.73 -9.77
CA GLY A 155 12.07 -5.83 -10.42
C GLY A 155 10.87 -5.98 -9.47
N VAL A 156 11.06 -5.79 -8.16
CA VAL A 156 9.99 -5.88 -7.18
C VAL A 156 10.21 -4.90 -6.02
N HIS A 157 9.14 -4.27 -5.57
CA HIS A 157 9.08 -3.54 -4.30
C HIS A 157 7.86 -3.99 -3.50
N ALA A 158 7.78 -3.63 -2.22
CA ALA A 158 6.59 -3.89 -1.43
C ALA A 158 5.76 -2.62 -1.28
N ARG A 159 4.44 -2.78 -1.30
CA ARG A 159 3.49 -1.70 -0.99
C ARG A 159 2.65 -2.13 0.21
N GLN A 160 2.54 -1.25 1.20
CA GLN A 160 1.64 -1.47 2.32
C GLN A 160 0.19 -1.31 1.86
N TRP A 161 -0.67 -2.19 2.33
CA TRP A 161 -2.12 -2.09 2.18
C TRP A 161 -2.76 -2.02 3.57
N SER A 162 -3.92 -1.38 3.62
CA SER A 162 -4.84 -1.41 4.76
C SER A 162 -6.18 -1.97 4.28
N ALA A 163 -6.78 -2.83 5.09
CA ALA A 163 -8.13 -3.34 4.89
C ALA A 163 -9.13 -2.52 5.72
N PRO A 164 -10.42 -2.47 5.34
CA PRO A 164 -11.44 -1.74 6.10
C PRO A 164 -11.63 -2.22 7.54
N ASP A 165 -11.20 -3.44 7.86
CA ASP A 165 -11.21 -4.01 9.21
C ASP A 165 -9.97 -3.62 10.05
N GLY A 166 -9.16 -2.68 9.55
CA GLY A 166 -7.96 -2.16 10.20
C GLY A 166 -6.76 -3.11 10.17
N ARG A 167 -6.83 -4.24 9.47
CA ARG A 167 -5.64 -5.05 9.19
C ARG A 167 -4.75 -4.31 8.20
N THR A 168 -3.46 -4.37 8.44
CA THR A 168 -2.45 -3.86 7.49
C THR A 168 -1.47 -4.95 7.14
N GLY A 169 -0.91 -4.88 5.94
CA GLY A 169 0.15 -5.79 5.52
C GLY A 169 0.90 -5.22 4.33
N TYR A 170 1.79 -6.02 3.76
CA TYR A 170 2.53 -5.66 2.56
C TYR A 170 2.26 -6.64 1.42
N SER A 171 2.21 -6.12 0.20
CA SER A 171 2.12 -6.93 -1.02
C SER A 171 3.29 -6.64 -1.95
N PRO A 172 3.87 -7.68 -2.58
CA PRO A 172 4.89 -7.48 -3.60
C PRO A 172 4.26 -6.91 -4.87
N ILE A 173 4.84 -5.83 -5.37
CA ILE A 173 4.50 -5.21 -6.65
C ILE A 173 5.64 -5.50 -7.63
N GLN A 174 5.35 -6.18 -8.74
CA GLN A 174 6.32 -6.60 -9.75
C GLN A 174 6.78 -5.44 -10.64
N GLN A 175 7.39 -4.44 -10.01
CA GLN A 175 7.99 -3.28 -10.62
C GLN A 175 9.24 -2.89 -9.81
N PRO A 176 10.35 -2.53 -10.47
CA PRO A 176 11.54 -2.05 -9.77
C PRO A 176 11.24 -0.76 -9.00
N LEU A 177 11.88 -0.61 -7.83
CA LEU A 177 11.92 0.65 -7.12
C LEU A 177 12.52 1.72 -8.03
N ASN A 178 11.84 2.86 -8.17
CA ASN A 178 12.24 3.94 -9.06
C ASN A 178 11.73 5.28 -8.50
N GLY A 179 12.18 6.40 -9.09
CA GLY A 179 11.86 7.73 -8.56
C GLY A 179 10.36 8.04 -8.47
N HIS A 180 9.50 7.46 -9.31
CA HIS A 180 8.05 7.64 -9.21
C HIS A 180 7.48 6.95 -7.96
N ILE A 181 7.92 5.73 -7.67
CA ILE A 181 7.51 4.98 -6.47
C ILE A 181 8.04 5.66 -5.20
N ILE A 182 9.28 6.16 -5.23
CA ILE A 182 9.83 6.97 -4.14
C ILE A 182 9.03 8.25 -3.94
N ARG A 183 8.63 8.94 -5.02
CA ARG A 183 7.78 10.13 -4.89
C ARG A 183 6.48 9.80 -4.18
N GLN A 184 5.79 8.72 -4.56
CA GLN A 184 4.57 8.30 -3.87
C GLN A 184 4.81 8.03 -2.38
N HIS A 185 5.95 7.41 -2.06
CA HIS A 185 6.39 7.21 -0.68
C HIS A 185 6.53 8.51 0.11
N LEU A 186 7.30 9.46 -0.43
CA LEU A 186 7.57 10.73 0.21
C LEU A 186 6.33 11.62 0.28
N MET A 187 5.46 11.60 -0.74
CA MET A 187 4.17 12.30 -0.72
C MET A 187 3.17 11.68 0.26
N GLY A 188 3.42 10.47 0.77
CA GLY A 188 2.49 9.76 1.65
C GLY A 188 1.30 9.13 0.93
N THR A 189 1.28 9.11 -0.41
CA THR A 189 0.22 8.47 -1.20
C THR A 189 0.35 6.95 -1.27
N ALA A 190 1.53 6.41 -0.92
CA ALA A 190 1.74 4.98 -0.68
C ALA A 190 2.86 4.76 0.36
N THR A 191 2.76 3.71 1.17
CA THR A 191 3.88 3.29 2.03
C THR A 191 4.63 2.15 1.35
N ILE A 192 5.92 2.36 1.10
CA ILE A 192 6.76 1.50 0.27
C ILE A 192 7.80 0.82 1.17
N GLY A 193 8.13 -0.41 0.85
CA GLY A 193 9.26 -1.11 1.44
C GLY A 193 10.09 -1.86 0.41
N ALA A 194 11.27 -2.29 0.82
CA ALA A 194 12.23 -3.00 -0.02
C ALA A 194 12.45 -4.44 0.49
N TYR A 195 12.46 -5.39 -0.44
CA TYR A 195 12.98 -6.73 -0.19
C TYR A 195 14.51 -6.67 -0.25
N VAL A 196 15.19 -6.87 0.89
CA VAL A 196 16.59 -6.44 1.05
C VAL A 196 17.56 -7.24 0.19
N ILE A 197 17.30 -8.54 0.01
CA ILE A 197 18.22 -9.46 -0.67
C ILE A 197 17.95 -9.49 -2.18
N ARG A 198 18.99 -9.14 -2.95
CA ARG A 198 19.03 -9.14 -4.41
C ARG A 198 18.95 -10.56 -4.99
N ARG A 199 18.69 -10.68 -6.30
CA ARG A 199 18.58 -11.99 -6.97
C ARG A 199 19.86 -12.81 -6.95
N ASP A 200 21.01 -12.13 -6.87
CA ASP A 200 22.34 -12.71 -6.75
C ASP A 200 22.75 -13.00 -5.29
N ASN A 201 21.84 -12.84 -4.32
CA ASN A 201 22.09 -12.99 -2.88
C ASN A 201 23.07 -11.97 -2.28
N GLN A 202 23.16 -10.80 -2.90
CA GLN A 202 23.84 -9.64 -2.35
C GLN A 202 22.84 -8.65 -1.76
N VAL A 203 23.34 -7.65 -1.05
CA VAL A 203 22.57 -6.56 -0.46
C VAL A 203 23.29 -5.25 -0.75
N SER A 204 22.55 -4.18 -1.04
CA SER A 204 23.11 -2.83 -1.23
C SER A 204 23.16 -2.01 0.06
N PHE A 205 22.48 -2.50 1.10
CA PHE A 205 22.48 -1.93 2.45
C PHE A 205 22.20 -3.04 3.47
N MET A 206 22.44 -2.74 4.73
CA MET A 206 21.96 -3.53 5.87
C MET A 206 21.21 -2.63 6.85
N ALA A 207 20.29 -3.22 7.62
CA ALA A 207 19.55 -2.49 8.63
C ALA A 207 19.32 -3.30 9.91
N VAL A 208 19.13 -2.59 11.01
CA VAL A 208 18.63 -3.12 12.29
C VAL A 208 17.30 -2.43 12.57
N ASP A 209 16.25 -3.21 12.79
CA ASP A 209 14.94 -2.72 13.24
C ASP A 209 14.80 -2.98 14.73
N ILE A 210 14.60 -1.92 15.51
CA ILE A 210 14.64 -1.90 16.97
C ILE A 210 13.27 -1.44 17.45
N ASP A 211 12.44 -2.40 17.85
CA ASP A 211 11.01 -2.23 18.06
C ASP A 211 10.66 -2.46 19.54
N VAL A 212 9.76 -1.66 20.09
CA VAL A 212 9.24 -1.90 21.44
C VAL A 212 8.06 -2.88 21.38
N SER A 213 8.06 -3.87 22.28
CA SER A 213 6.91 -4.76 22.51
C SER A 213 5.77 -3.98 23.15
N THR A 214 4.59 -4.02 22.52
CA THR A 214 3.37 -3.41 23.05
C THR A 214 2.49 -4.40 23.81
N THR A 215 2.89 -5.67 23.90
CA THR A 215 2.07 -6.74 24.49
C THR A 215 1.94 -6.54 26.01
N GLY A 216 0.72 -6.31 26.49
CA GLY A 216 0.40 -6.19 27.92
C GLY A 216 0.68 -4.81 28.55
N MET A 217 0.99 -3.78 27.75
CA MET A 217 1.18 -2.42 28.25
C MET A 217 -0.17 -1.70 28.28
N THR A 218 -0.59 -1.16 29.42
CA THR A 218 -1.79 -0.30 29.53
C THR A 218 -1.47 1.16 29.87
N ASP A 219 -0.20 1.46 30.19
CA ASP A 219 0.26 2.78 30.68
C ASP A 219 1.13 3.52 29.64
N ILE A 220 0.73 4.76 29.32
CA ILE A 220 1.40 5.69 28.39
C ILE A 220 2.81 6.04 28.90
N ALA A 221 3.00 6.20 30.22
CA ALA A 221 4.30 6.55 30.79
C ALA A 221 5.36 5.45 30.56
N ASN A 222 4.94 4.19 30.61
CA ASN A 222 5.81 3.05 30.32
C ASN A 222 6.15 2.96 28.83
N ARG A 223 5.20 3.28 27.93
CA ARG A 223 5.48 3.32 26.49
C ARG A 223 6.55 4.36 26.14
N GLN A 224 6.46 5.57 26.70
CA GLN A 224 7.44 6.62 26.43
C GLN A 224 8.83 6.24 26.95
N LYS A 225 8.91 5.68 28.16
CA LYS A 225 10.16 5.17 28.73
C LYS A 225 10.77 4.07 27.85
N HIS A 226 9.96 3.15 27.34
CA HIS A 226 10.45 2.07 26.47
C HIS A 226 10.94 2.59 25.11
N LEU A 227 10.25 3.58 24.52
CA LEU A 227 10.72 4.23 23.30
C LEU A 227 12.02 4.99 23.52
N GLU A 228 12.20 5.61 24.70
CA GLU A 228 13.46 6.25 25.05
C GLU A 228 14.57 5.20 25.23
N ASN A 229 14.30 4.07 25.89
CA ASN A 229 15.25 2.95 25.99
C ASN A 229 15.65 2.41 24.61
N ALA A 230 14.67 2.22 23.70
CA ALA A 230 14.93 1.81 22.33
C ALA A 230 15.76 2.85 21.56
N LYS A 231 15.50 4.14 21.76
CA LYS A 231 16.28 5.25 21.20
C LYS A 231 17.74 5.19 21.67
N GLN A 232 17.96 5.11 22.99
CA GLN A 232 19.30 5.06 23.58
C GLN A 232 20.08 3.83 23.09
N LEU A 233 19.43 2.67 22.99
CA LEU A 233 20.03 1.48 22.40
C LEU A 233 20.41 1.70 20.92
N THR A 234 19.52 2.33 20.14
CA THR A 234 19.78 2.65 18.73
C THR A 234 21.00 3.56 18.58
N LEU A 235 21.08 4.63 19.39
CA LEU A 235 22.23 5.54 19.41
C LEU A 235 23.52 4.81 19.79
N HIS A 236 23.45 3.91 20.78
CA HIS A 236 24.58 3.10 21.21
C HIS A 236 25.06 2.15 20.09
N MET A 237 24.14 1.44 19.43
CA MET A 237 24.45 0.57 18.29
C MET A 237 25.03 1.37 17.11
N ALA A 238 24.52 2.58 16.85
CA ALA A 238 25.08 3.48 15.86
C ALA A 238 26.53 3.85 16.17
N GLU A 239 26.83 4.15 17.44
CA GLU A 239 28.20 4.46 17.87
C GLU A 239 29.15 3.26 17.71
N LEU A 240 28.70 2.05 18.06
CA LEU A 240 29.48 0.81 17.84
C LEU A 240 29.75 0.57 16.35
N ALA A 241 28.76 0.79 15.49
CA ALA A 241 28.93 0.71 14.04
C ALA A 241 29.94 1.74 13.53
N ARG A 242 29.87 3.01 14.00
CA ARG A 242 30.84 4.06 13.66
C ARG A 242 32.27 3.70 14.04
N ARG A 243 32.48 3.19 15.26
CA ARG A 243 33.80 2.73 15.73
C ARG A 243 34.35 1.57 14.89
N SER A 244 33.47 0.81 14.26
CA SER A 244 33.83 -0.29 13.35
C SER A 244 34.13 0.20 11.93
N GLY A 245 34.02 1.50 11.65
CA GLY A 245 34.27 2.09 10.33
C GLY A 245 33.05 2.18 9.42
N LEU A 246 31.85 1.95 9.94
CA LEU A 246 30.58 2.12 9.20
C LEU A 246 30.04 3.54 9.37
N ALA A 247 29.15 3.95 8.46
CA ALA A 247 28.46 5.23 8.54
C ALA A 247 26.94 5.02 8.67
N PRO A 248 26.43 4.77 9.88
CA PRO A 248 25.02 4.47 10.07
C PRO A 248 24.15 5.74 9.99
N LEU A 249 22.99 5.60 9.32
CA LEU A 249 21.88 6.54 9.34
C LEU A 249 20.80 6.05 10.32
N ILE A 250 20.28 6.95 11.15
CA ILE A 250 19.30 6.63 12.19
C ILE A 250 17.92 7.15 11.78
N GLU A 251 16.89 6.33 11.93
CA GLU A 251 15.50 6.68 11.64
C GLU A 251 14.62 6.32 12.83
N TRP A 252 13.68 7.19 13.20
CA TRP A 252 12.50 6.82 13.96
C TRP A 252 11.40 6.37 13.01
N SER A 253 10.86 5.16 13.21
CA SER A 253 10.05 4.45 12.21
C SER A 253 8.66 5.04 11.95
N GLY A 254 8.25 6.04 12.72
CA GLY A 254 6.91 6.62 12.69
C GLY A 254 5.93 5.97 13.66
N TYR A 255 6.36 4.98 14.46
CA TYR A 255 5.45 4.29 15.37
C TYR A 255 6.06 3.85 16.69
N LYS A 256 6.69 2.67 16.72
CA LYS A 256 7.09 1.99 17.96
C LYS A 256 8.56 1.57 18.01
N GLY A 257 9.38 2.10 17.10
CA GLY A 257 10.76 1.66 16.96
C GLY A 257 11.63 2.61 16.15
N TYR A 258 12.86 2.17 15.95
CA TYR A 258 13.90 2.87 15.22
C TYR A 258 14.58 1.92 14.25
N HIS A 259 15.08 2.47 13.14
CA HIS A 259 15.92 1.73 12.21
C HIS A 259 17.34 2.32 12.20
N LEU A 260 18.33 1.44 12.11
CA LEU A 260 19.73 1.78 11.90
C LEU A 260 20.16 1.26 10.52
N TRP A 261 20.46 2.14 9.58
CA TRP A 261 20.79 1.80 8.19
C TRP A 261 22.29 1.97 7.91
N CYS A 262 22.92 1.04 7.20
CA CYS A 262 24.27 1.19 6.67
C CYS A 262 24.28 0.86 5.18
N PHE A 263 24.83 1.74 4.35
CA PHE A 263 24.82 1.64 2.89
C PHE A 263 26.18 1.25 2.33
N PHE A 264 26.19 0.55 1.19
CA PHE A 264 27.40 0.06 0.54
C PHE A 264 27.56 0.70 -0.84
N ASP A 265 28.80 0.95 -1.27
CA ASP A 265 29.09 1.50 -2.59
C ASP A 265 28.74 0.52 -3.71
N GLU A 266 28.97 -0.77 -3.46
CA GLU A 266 28.62 -1.88 -4.30
C GLU A 266 27.87 -2.97 -3.51
N PRO A 267 27.02 -3.79 -4.17
CA PRO A 267 26.36 -4.91 -3.51
C PRO A 267 27.36 -5.84 -2.82
N TRP A 268 27.04 -6.27 -1.60
CA TRP A 268 27.89 -7.13 -0.77
C TRP A 268 27.15 -8.42 -0.37
N PRO A 269 27.82 -9.58 -0.19
CA PRO A 269 27.13 -10.84 0.08
C PRO A 269 26.27 -10.81 1.35
N ALA A 270 24.99 -11.21 1.23
CA ALA A 270 24.01 -11.15 2.32
C ALA A 270 24.46 -11.91 3.59
N HIS A 271 25.15 -13.04 3.43
CA HIS A 271 25.68 -13.81 4.55
C HIS A 271 26.76 -13.05 5.35
N LYS A 272 27.62 -12.26 4.68
CA LYS A 272 28.64 -11.44 5.36
C LYS A 272 27.99 -10.27 6.11
N ALA A 273 27.02 -9.60 5.48
CA ALA A 273 26.22 -8.55 6.12
C ALA A 273 25.51 -9.05 7.38
N ARG A 274 24.91 -10.24 7.32
CA ARG A 274 24.27 -10.86 8.49
C ARG A 274 25.25 -11.17 9.63
N THR A 275 26.46 -11.66 9.33
CA THR A 275 27.51 -11.87 10.33
C THR A 275 27.89 -10.56 11.02
N LEU A 276 28.05 -9.49 10.24
CA LEU A 276 28.38 -8.16 10.76
C LEU A 276 27.25 -7.60 11.65
N LEU A 277 25.99 -7.71 11.23
CA LEU A 277 24.84 -7.29 12.03
C LEU A 277 24.74 -8.03 13.36
N LYS A 278 24.92 -9.36 13.35
CA LYS A 278 24.96 -10.16 14.58
C LYS A 278 26.07 -9.69 15.51
N HIS A 279 27.25 -9.39 14.97
CA HIS A 279 28.36 -8.89 15.77
C HIS A 279 28.05 -7.51 16.40
N ILE A 280 27.44 -6.59 15.66
CA ILE A 280 26.99 -5.29 16.20
C ILE A 280 25.95 -5.49 17.30
N GLN A 281 24.95 -6.35 17.07
CA GLN A 281 23.92 -6.67 18.06
C GLN A 281 24.52 -7.27 19.34
N GLN A 282 25.45 -8.22 19.22
CA GLN A 282 26.15 -8.82 20.36
C GLN A 282 27.01 -7.80 21.11
N SER A 283 27.66 -6.89 20.39
CA SER A 283 28.50 -5.84 20.98
C SER A 283 27.69 -4.79 21.75
N ALA A 284 26.40 -4.63 21.43
CA ALA A 284 25.49 -3.76 22.16
C ALA A 284 25.15 -4.27 23.57
N GLY A 285 25.49 -5.52 23.89
CA GLY A 285 25.29 -6.11 25.21
C GLY A 285 23.87 -6.60 25.47
N ALA A 286 23.46 -6.57 26.74
CA ALA A 286 22.14 -7.03 27.15
C ALA A 286 21.05 -6.08 26.63
N LEU A 287 20.06 -6.64 25.93
CA LEU A 287 18.93 -5.88 25.41
C LEU A 287 17.89 -5.63 26.53
N PRO A 288 17.24 -4.45 26.57
CA PRO A 288 16.08 -4.23 27.42
C PRO A 288 15.00 -5.28 27.12
N ALA A 289 14.29 -5.77 28.14
CA ALA A 289 13.33 -6.86 28.00
C ALA A 289 12.15 -6.51 27.08
N GLU A 290 11.84 -5.21 26.98
CA GLU A 290 10.78 -4.63 26.17
C GLU A 290 11.19 -4.41 24.70
N VAL A 291 12.47 -4.58 24.33
CA VAL A 291 12.96 -4.29 22.97
C VAL A 291 13.16 -5.59 22.18
N HIS A 292 12.59 -5.60 20.98
CA HIS A 292 12.81 -6.61 19.95
C HIS A 292 13.75 -6.07 18.88
N ILE A 293 14.68 -6.89 18.39
CA ILE A 293 15.59 -6.53 17.30
C ILE A 293 15.43 -7.51 16.14
N ASP A 294 15.12 -6.96 14.96
CA ASP A 294 15.16 -7.68 13.69
C ASP A 294 16.33 -7.21 12.82
N LEU A 295 17.03 -8.17 12.20
CA LEU A 295 18.21 -7.91 11.37
C LEU A 295 17.88 -8.03 9.88
N PHE A 296 18.36 -7.10 9.08
CA PHE A 296 18.12 -7.01 7.64
C PHE A 296 19.45 -6.96 6.88
N PRO A 297 19.88 -8.05 6.22
CA PRO A 297 19.10 -9.24 5.88
C PRO A 297 18.87 -10.25 7.03
N ALA A 298 17.67 -10.82 7.09
CA ALA A 298 17.33 -11.90 8.04
C ALA A 298 17.81 -13.26 7.52
N GLN A 299 18.00 -13.41 6.21
CA GLN A 299 18.47 -14.63 5.59
C GLN A 299 19.87 -14.44 5.01
N SER A 300 20.74 -15.43 5.17
CA SER A 300 22.03 -15.47 4.47
C SER A 300 21.89 -15.73 2.97
N HIS A 301 20.76 -16.32 2.57
CA HIS A 301 20.45 -16.72 1.19
C HIS A 301 18.94 -16.81 0.98
N VAL A 302 18.48 -16.43 -0.20
CA VAL A 302 17.11 -16.56 -0.69
C VAL A 302 17.11 -17.45 -1.93
N LYS A 303 16.36 -18.54 -1.85
CA LYS A 303 16.22 -19.48 -2.97
C LYS A 303 15.60 -18.80 -4.20
N LYS A 304 15.85 -19.35 -5.39
CA LYS A 304 15.24 -18.89 -6.64
C LYS A 304 13.71 -18.82 -6.49
N GLY A 305 13.13 -17.66 -6.80
CA GLY A 305 11.69 -17.38 -6.66
C GLY A 305 11.26 -16.82 -5.29
N GLY A 306 12.07 -16.92 -4.25
CA GLY A 306 11.80 -16.26 -2.96
C GLY A 306 12.07 -14.76 -3.01
N LEU A 307 11.43 -13.98 -2.13
CA LEU A 307 11.62 -12.52 -2.06
C LEU A 307 12.64 -12.09 -0.99
N GLY A 308 12.77 -12.85 0.11
CA GLY A 308 13.54 -12.43 1.29
C GLY A 308 12.70 -11.60 2.26
N ASN A 309 13.33 -11.12 3.34
CA ASN A 309 12.65 -10.23 4.29
C ASN A 309 12.52 -8.80 3.74
N LEU A 310 11.51 -8.10 4.25
CA LEU A 310 11.04 -6.80 3.81
C LEU A 310 11.19 -5.79 4.94
N ILE A 311 11.69 -4.60 4.63
CA ILE A 311 11.70 -3.43 5.52
C ILE A 311 11.02 -2.22 4.87
N LYS A 312 10.28 -1.41 5.65
CA LYS A 312 9.67 -0.15 5.19
C LYS A 312 10.78 0.86 4.86
N LEU A 313 10.62 1.65 3.80
CA LEU A 313 11.53 2.75 3.51
C LEU A 313 11.37 3.91 4.51
N PRO A 314 12.43 4.72 4.72
CA PRO A 314 12.35 5.90 5.57
C PRO A 314 11.61 7.06 4.90
N LEU A 315 11.23 8.03 5.73
CA LEU A 315 10.56 9.28 5.36
C LEU A 315 9.12 9.15 4.84
N GLY A 316 8.56 7.96 4.73
CA GLY A 316 7.13 7.77 4.43
C GLY A 316 6.24 7.74 5.67
N LEU A 317 4.93 7.73 5.41
CA LEU A 317 3.92 7.58 6.45
C LEU A 317 3.85 6.14 6.95
N HIS A 318 3.67 5.98 8.25
CA HIS A 318 3.33 4.72 8.86
C HIS A 318 1.80 4.61 8.96
N LEU A 319 1.17 3.75 8.14
CA LEU A 319 -0.30 3.77 7.95
C LEU A 319 -1.12 3.50 9.22
N LYS A 320 -0.54 2.87 10.25
CA LYS A 320 -1.25 2.60 11.51
C LYS A 320 -1.27 3.82 12.45
N SER A 321 -0.18 4.59 12.49
CA SER A 321 -0.05 5.76 13.37
C SER A 321 -0.37 7.06 12.66
N GLY A 322 -0.36 7.07 11.33
CA GLY A 322 -0.48 8.28 10.52
C GLY A 322 0.78 9.16 10.54
N LEU A 323 1.77 8.85 11.37
CA LEU A 323 2.96 9.65 11.55
C LEU A 323 4.01 9.33 10.50
N ARG A 324 4.76 10.36 10.10
CA ARG A 324 5.89 10.21 9.18
C ARG A 324 7.13 9.74 9.94
N SER A 325 7.83 8.75 9.39
CA SER A 325 9.17 8.41 9.91
C SER A 325 10.15 9.57 9.72
N ARG A 326 11.06 9.77 10.69
CA ARG A 326 11.99 10.91 10.73
C ARG A 326 13.43 10.42 10.86
N LEU A 327 14.37 11.13 10.25
CA LEU A 327 15.81 10.85 10.43
C LEU A 327 16.34 11.57 11.66
N LEU A 328 17.31 10.94 12.32
CA LEU A 328 17.89 11.42 13.58
C LEU A 328 19.38 11.67 13.44
N HIS A 329 19.85 12.72 14.11
CA HIS A 329 21.27 12.97 14.34
C HIS A 329 21.85 12.02 15.41
N ALA A 330 23.17 12.03 15.56
CA ALA A 330 23.87 11.17 16.52
C ALA A 330 23.53 11.45 17.99
N ASP A 331 23.01 12.65 18.30
CA ASP A 331 22.49 13.03 19.61
C ASP A 331 21.00 12.65 19.81
N GLY A 332 20.38 12.05 18.79
CA GLY A 332 18.99 11.63 18.79
C GLY A 332 17.98 12.76 18.54
N THR A 333 18.41 13.95 18.13
CA THR A 333 17.51 15.02 17.66
C THR A 333 17.01 14.74 16.25
N HIS A 334 15.82 15.25 15.91
CA HIS A 334 15.24 15.08 14.58
C HIS A 334 15.89 16.01 13.56
N GLU A 335 16.14 15.50 12.35
CA GLU A 335 16.59 16.32 11.22
C GLU A 335 15.40 17.04 10.56
N ALA A 336 15.52 18.36 10.41
CA ALA A 336 14.51 19.21 9.76
C ALA A 336 14.54 19.10 8.23
N HIS A 337 15.72 18.83 7.65
CA HIS A 337 15.94 18.72 6.21
C HIS A 337 16.43 17.33 5.81
N PRO A 338 15.64 16.26 5.98
CA PRO A 338 16.14 14.88 5.91
C PRO A 338 16.83 14.49 4.59
N MET A 339 16.53 15.19 3.49
CA MET A 339 17.23 14.96 2.22
C MET A 339 18.70 15.37 2.24
N SER A 340 19.13 16.33 3.07
CA SER A 340 20.56 16.66 3.22
C SER A 340 21.33 15.47 3.78
N MET A 341 20.83 14.86 4.86
CA MET A 341 21.44 13.67 5.46
C MET A 341 21.54 12.51 4.47
N LEU A 342 20.53 12.30 3.62
CA LEU A 342 20.58 11.27 2.59
C LEU A 342 21.61 11.55 1.49
N ARG A 343 21.80 12.82 1.10
CA ARG A 343 22.84 13.22 0.13
C ARG A 343 24.25 13.06 0.70
N ASP A 344 24.41 13.34 1.98
CA ASP A 344 25.71 13.31 2.66
C ASP A 344 26.05 11.93 3.25
N VAL A 345 25.11 10.98 3.18
CA VAL A 345 25.30 9.63 3.74
C VAL A 345 26.48 8.95 3.06
N GLN A 346 27.43 8.50 3.87
CA GLN A 346 28.60 7.80 3.37
C GLN A 346 28.28 6.34 3.12
N ARG A 347 28.74 5.82 1.98
CA ARG A 347 28.66 4.40 1.65
C ARG A 347 29.97 3.74 2.03
N THR A 348 29.89 2.61 2.72
CA THR A 348 31.07 1.81 3.07
C THR A 348 31.54 1.04 1.86
N THR A 349 32.86 1.06 1.63
CA THR A 349 33.48 0.37 0.49
C THR A 349 33.57 -1.14 0.68
N GLN A 350 33.61 -1.91 -0.41
CA GLN A 350 33.83 -3.37 -0.32
C GLN A 350 35.11 -3.74 0.45
N GLU A 351 36.20 -2.99 0.25
CA GLU A 351 37.48 -3.22 0.96
C GLU A 351 37.29 -3.06 2.48
N GLN A 352 36.65 -1.97 2.92
CA GLN A 352 36.36 -1.75 4.33
C GLN A 352 35.44 -2.83 4.92
N LEU A 353 34.43 -3.27 4.17
CA LEU A 353 33.49 -4.31 4.60
C LEU A 353 34.19 -5.67 4.72
N ASP A 354 35.04 -6.03 3.76
CA ASP A 354 35.78 -7.28 3.77
C ASP A 354 36.84 -7.31 4.87
N ASP A 355 37.54 -6.21 5.11
CA ASP A 355 38.45 -6.03 6.25
C ASP A 355 37.73 -6.20 7.59
N LEU A 356 36.58 -5.55 7.74
CA LEU A 356 35.78 -5.64 8.96
C LEU A 356 35.28 -7.07 9.19
N HIS A 357 34.77 -7.73 8.15
CA HIS A 357 34.32 -9.11 8.22
C HIS A 357 35.48 -10.09 8.51
N ALA A 358 36.67 -9.85 7.95
CA ALA A 358 37.86 -10.64 8.24
C ALA A 358 38.28 -10.52 9.72
N ARG A 359 38.29 -9.29 10.27
CA ARG A 359 38.61 -9.04 11.69
C ARG A 359 37.66 -9.78 12.63
N ILE A 360 36.35 -9.78 12.32
CA ILE A 360 35.34 -10.51 13.09
C ILE A 360 35.61 -12.02 13.07
N LYS A 361 35.99 -12.58 11.91
CA LYS A 361 36.32 -14.02 11.80
C LYS A 361 37.58 -14.43 12.57
N THR A 362 38.58 -13.56 12.64
CA THR A 362 39.87 -13.86 13.29
C THR A 362 39.84 -13.78 14.82
N ASN A 363 38.75 -13.31 15.42
CA ASN A 363 38.59 -13.22 16.88
C ASN A 363 37.31 -13.95 17.33
N PRO A 364 37.33 -15.30 17.43
CA PRO A 364 36.13 -16.13 17.63
C PRO A 364 35.49 -16.03 19.01
N SER A 365 36.11 -15.33 19.97
CA SER A 365 35.50 -14.97 21.26
C SER A 365 34.24 -14.08 21.11
N LEU A 366 33.88 -13.73 19.87
CA LEU A 366 32.72 -12.94 19.46
C LEU A 366 31.78 -13.68 18.49
N SER A 367 31.85 -15.02 18.36
CA SER A 367 30.93 -15.78 17.53
C SER A 367 30.71 -17.22 18.01
N ASN A 368 29.69 -17.45 18.84
CA ASN A 368 29.13 -18.79 19.04
C ASN A 368 27.89 -18.94 18.17
N ASP A 369 28.06 -19.48 16.96
CA ASP A 369 26.97 -20.02 16.16
C ASP A 369 26.95 -21.54 16.34
N ASN A 370 25.83 -22.07 16.86
CA ASN A 370 25.41 -23.43 16.60
C ASN A 370 24.01 -23.35 15.96
N ASP A 371 23.98 -23.60 14.66
CA ASP A 371 22.80 -23.61 13.82
C ASP A 371 22.07 -24.96 13.94
N LYS A 372 20.77 -24.91 14.28
CA LYS A 372 19.78 -25.88 13.82
C LYS A 372 18.55 -25.09 13.37
N GLY A 373 18.38 -25.05 12.05
CA GLY A 373 17.25 -24.42 11.39
C GLY A 373 15.90 -24.87 11.94
N SER A 374 15.02 -23.89 12.15
CA SER A 374 13.58 -24.10 12.25
C SER A 374 12.91 -23.20 11.23
N ALA A 375 12.35 -23.82 10.20
CA ALA A 375 11.39 -23.19 9.32
C ALA A 375 10.03 -23.22 10.02
N SER A 376 9.57 -22.07 10.51
CA SER A 376 8.19 -21.90 10.98
C SER A 376 7.27 -21.68 9.76
N LYS A 377 6.53 -22.73 9.41
CA LYS A 377 5.32 -22.68 8.58
C LYS A 377 4.17 -22.07 9.40
N ALA A 378 3.41 -21.17 8.80
CA ALA A 378 1.97 -21.08 9.05
C ALA A 378 1.27 -20.69 7.74
N SER A 379 0.64 -21.69 7.14
CA SER A 379 -0.28 -21.62 6.02
C SER A 379 -1.63 -22.07 6.56
N SER A 380 -2.69 -21.32 6.33
CA SER A 380 -4.07 -21.78 6.52
C SER A 380 -4.91 -21.42 5.29
N THR A 381 -4.88 -22.31 4.29
CA THR A 381 -6.01 -22.51 3.37
C THR A 381 -6.99 -23.49 4.02
N PRO A 382 -8.32 -23.26 3.96
CA PRO A 382 -9.30 -24.25 4.39
C PRO A 382 -9.43 -25.38 3.36
N ARG A 383 -9.66 -26.58 3.90
CA ARG A 383 -9.73 -27.88 3.22
C ARG A 383 -11.10 -28.09 2.58
N SER A 384 -11.07 -28.71 1.42
CA SER A 384 -12.18 -29.28 0.67
C SER A 384 -12.86 -30.44 1.42
N THR A 385 -14.19 -30.46 1.41
CA THR A 385 -15.00 -31.66 1.59
C THR A 385 -15.66 -31.96 0.25
N GLU A 386 -15.31 -33.11 -0.32
CA GLU A 386 -16.04 -33.77 -1.40
C GLU A 386 -17.25 -34.47 -0.79
N ASP A 387 -18.42 -34.28 -1.38
CA ASP A 387 -19.49 -35.28 -1.39
C ASP A 387 -19.99 -35.36 -2.85
N SER A 388 -20.09 -36.60 -3.33
CA SER A 388 -20.53 -37.00 -4.66
C SER A 388 -22.06 -37.15 -4.71
N ASP A 389 -22.67 -36.86 -5.86
CA ASP A 389 -23.50 -37.80 -6.64
C ASP A 389 -24.33 -37.07 -7.73
N ASP A 390 -23.94 -37.33 -8.98
CA ASP A 390 -24.72 -37.52 -10.22
C ASP A 390 -25.67 -36.45 -10.82
N PRO A 391 -25.91 -36.52 -12.15
CA PRO A 391 -25.99 -35.34 -13.00
C PRO A 391 -27.42 -34.90 -13.27
N VAL A 392 -27.75 -33.65 -12.90
CA VAL A 392 -28.99 -33.03 -13.37
C VAL A 392 -28.73 -32.38 -14.73
N HIS A 393 -29.15 -33.10 -15.77
CA HIS A 393 -29.36 -32.56 -17.11
C HIS A 393 -30.36 -31.40 -17.05
N PHE A 394 -29.88 -30.16 -17.15
CA PHE A 394 -30.71 -29.02 -17.53
C PHE A 394 -30.41 -28.60 -18.97
N SER A 395 -31.49 -28.53 -19.74
CA SER A 395 -31.51 -28.41 -21.18
C SER A 395 -30.96 -27.07 -21.69
N ARG A 396 -30.62 -27.06 -22.98
CA ARG A 396 -30.13 -25.96 -23.83
C ARG A 396 -31.02 -24.70 -23.88
N ALA A 397 -32.00 -24.55 -22.99
CA ALA A 397 -33.05 -23.53 -23.02
C ALA A 397 -33.10 -22.61 -21.78
N GLN A 398 -32.11 -22.64 -20.87
CA GLN A 398 -32.05 -21.72 -19.72
C GLN A 398 -30.92 -20.69 -19.77
N LEU A 399 -30.32 -20.47 -20.94
CA LEU A 399 -29.39 -19.35 -21.17
C LEU A 399 -30.11 -18.02 -21.47
N PHE A 400 -31.44 -18.03 -21.62
CA PHE A 400 -32.24 -16.86 -21.97
C PHE A 400 -33.62 -16.93 -21.32
N SER A 401 -33.70 -16.57 -20.04
CA SER A 401 -34.99 -16.31 -19.39
C SER A 401 -34.84 -15.12 -18.44
N GLY A 402 -35.39 -13.98 -18.85
CA GLY A 402 -35.52 -12.78 -18.03
C GLY A 402 -34.44 -11.74 -18.33
N ASP A 403 -34.73 -10.85 -19.28
CA ASP A 403 -34.38 -9.42 -19.28
C ASP A 403 -34.21 -8.95 -20.72
N ASP A 404 -34.96 -7.91 -21.10
CA ASP A 404 -34.88 -7.11 -22.35
C ASP A 404 -33.52 -6.40 -22.52
N TYR A 405 -32.45 -6.97 -21.97
CA TYR A 405 -31.12 -6.42 -22.02
C TYR A 405 -30.54 -6.58 -23.43
N ARG A 406 -30.39 -5.44 -24.07
CA ARG A 406 -29.70 -5.27 -25.34
C ARG A 406 -28.35 -4.64 -25.07
N ILE A 407 -27.30 -5.15 -25.71
CA ILE A 407 -25.95 -4.59 -25.52
C ILE A 407 -25.85 -3.14 -26.01
N GLU A 408 -26.76 -2.72 -26.91
CA GLU A 408 -26.87 -1.32 -27.36
C GLU A 408 -27.22 -0.36 -26.22
N ASP A 409 -27.93 -0.85 -25.19
CA ASP A 409 -28.40 -0.06 -24.05
C ASP A 409 -27.43 -0.14 -22.85
N ASP A 410 -26.29 -0.85 -22.99
CA ASP A 410 -25.33 -1.02 -21.91
C ASP A 410 -24.43 0.22 -21.76
N ALA A 411 -24.58 0.93 -20.64
CA ALA A 411 -23.87 2.17 -20.35
C ALA A 411 -22.34 1.99 -20.28
N GLU A 412 -21.84 0.87 -19.73
CA GLU A 412 -20.40 0.62 -19.64
C GLU A 412 -19.79 0.37 -21.03
N LEU A 413 -20.51 -0.37 -21.88
CA LEU A 413 -20.10 -0.62 -23.26
C LEU A 413 -20.10 0.67 -24.10
N ALA A 414 -21.19 1.44 -24.03
CA ALA A 414 -21.32 2.71 -24.74
C ALA A 414 -20.23 3.71 -24.32
N TRP A 415 -19.95 3.79 -23.02
CA TRP A 415 -18.91 4.66 -22.48
C TRP A 415 -17.51 4.25 -22.97
N ILE A 416 -17.13 2.98 -22.80
CA ILE A 416 -15.81 2.51 -23.28
C ILE A 416 -15.66 2.72 -24.78
N ARG A 417 -16.71 2.46 -25.56
CA ARG A 417 -16.72 2.71 -27.01
C ARG A 417 -16.47 4.18 -27.35
N SER A 418 -16.90 5.11 -26.51
CA SER A 418 -16.65 6.55 -26.71
C SER A 418 -15.26 7.00 -26.27
N GLN A 419 -14.65 6.31 -25.29
CA GLN A 419 -13.39 6.75 -24.66
C GLN A 419 -12.15 6.05 -25.23
N CYS A 420 -12.30 4.86 -25.82
CA CYS A 420 -11.19 4.08 -26.35
C CYS A 420 -11.36 3.79 -27.85
N THR A 421 -10.67 4.57 -28.69
CA THR A 421 -10.68 4.44 -30.15
C THR A 421 -10.35 3.02 -30.62
N VAL A 422 -9.44 2.31 -29.94
CA VAL A 422 -9.07 0.92 -30.31
C VAL A 422 -10.24 -0.04 -30.11
N LEU A 423 -10.95 0.06 -28.98
CA LEU A 423 -12.11 -0.80 -28.72
C LEU A 423 -13.31 -0.39 -29.57
N HIS A 424 -13.44 0.91 -29.91
CA HIS A 424 -14.45 1.40 -30.84
C HIS A 424 -14.41 0.63 -32.17
N HIS A 425 -13.25 0.60 -32.81
CA HIS A 425 -13.09 -0.07 -34.11
C HIS A 425 -13.32 -1.58 -34.02
N LEU A 426 -12.85 -2.24 -32.95
CA LEU A 426 -13.10 -3.68 -32.78
C LEU A 426 -14.59 -4.00 -32.59
N ILE A 427 -15.32 -3.16 -31.85
CA ILE A 427 -16.78 -3.31 -31.67
C ILE A 427 -17.51 -3.04 -32.99
N GLU A 428 -17.11 -2.02 -33.73
CA GLU A 428 -17.68 -1.68 -35.04
C GLU A 428 -17.45 -2.78 -36.08
N ASN A 429 -16.27 -3.42 -36.10
CA ASN A 429 -15.99 -4.59 -36.94
C ASN A 429 -16.92 -5.76 -36.59
N CYS A 430 -17.20 -5.99 -35.30
CA CYS A 430 -18.16 -7.03 -34.87
C CYS A 430 -19.58 -6.73 -35.38
N GLU A 431 -19.99 -5.46 -35.33
CA GLU A 431 -21.33 -5.02 -35.74
C GLU A 431 -21.51 -5.03 -37.27
N SER A 432 -20.43 -4.75 -38.00
CA SER A 432 -20.40 -4.77 -39.47
C SER A 432 -20.34 -6.19 -40.04
N GLY A 433 -20.08 -7.20 -39.20
CA GLY A 433 -19.98 -8.60 -39.61
C GLY A 433 -18.61 -8.96 -40.21
N ASP A 434 -17.59 -8.15 -39.96
CA ASP A 434 -16.24 -8.40 -40.45
C ASP A 434 -15.57 -9.57 -39.71
N LEU A 435 -14.70 -10.30 -40.42
CA LEU A 435 -13.97 -11.44 -39.86
C LEU A 435 -12.95 -10.97 -38.81
N LEU A 436 -13.16 -11.34 -37.55
CA LEU A 436 -12.18 -11.11 -36.50
C LEU A 436 -11.06 -12.15 -36.51
N HIS A 437 -9.83 -11.69 -36.36
CA HIS A 437 -8.67 -12.54 -36.12
C HIS A 437 -8.57 -12.99 -34.64
N GLN A 438 -7.82 -14.07 -34.40
CA GLN A 438 -7.67 -14.66 -33.06
C GLN A 438 -7.16 -13.66 -31.99
N ASN A 439 -6.30 -12.72 -32.38
CA ASN A 439 -5.81 -11.69 -31.48
C ASN A 439 -6.89 -10.68 -31.09
N GLU A 440 -7.80 -10.34 -32.00
CA GLU A 440 -8.93 -9.42 -31.77
C GLU A 440 -9.97 -10.06 -30.86
N ILE A 441 -10.30 -11.34 -31.11
CA ILE A 441 -11.16 -12.16 -30.24
C ILE A 441 -10.59 -12.19 -28.81
N THR A 442 -9.28 -12.37 -28.68
CA THR A 442 -8.59 -12.38 -27.40
C THR A 442 -8.67 -11.01 -26.71
N VAL A 443 -8.46 -9.92 -27.44
CA VAL A 443 -8.54 -8.55 -26.89
C VAL A 443 -9.95 -8.24 -26.41
N LEU A 444 -10.98 -8.54 -27.20
CA LEU A 444 -12.38 -8.33 -26.81
C LEU A 444 -12.75 -9.15 -25.57
N THR A 445 -12.41 -10.43 -25.57
CA THR A 445 -12.74 -11.35 -24.47
C THR A 445 -12.08 -10.92 -23.16
N TYR A 446 -10.76 -10.70 -23.16
CA TYR A 446 -9.98 -10.37 -21.95
C TYR A 446 -9.95 -8.87 -21.61
N THR A 447 -10.82 -8.08 -22.24
CA THR A 447 -11.04 -6.67 -21.88
C THR A 447 -12.51 -6.46 -21.51
N LEU A 448 -13.44 -6.69 -22.43
CA LEU A 448 -14.87 -6.47 -22.20
C LEU A 448 -15.48 -7.54 -21.29
N GLY A 449 -14.88 -8.73 -21.19
CA GLY A 449 -15.33 -9.79 -20.28
C GLY A 449 -15.26 -9.42 -18.79
N HIS A 450 -14.59 -8.32 -18.45
CA HIS A 450 -14.52 -7.74 -17.10
C HIS A 450 -15.62 -6.72 -16.81
N LEU A 451 -16.45 -6.32 -17.78
CA LEU A 451 -17.59 -5.44 -17.55
C LEU A 451 -18.66 -6.13 -16.70
N THR A 452 -19.58 -5.34 -16.13
CA THR A 452 -20.66 -5.81 -15.27
C THR A 452 -21.47 -6.90 -15.99
N HIS A 453 -21.82 -6.67 -17.26
CA HIS A 453 -22.46 -7.63 -18.16
C HIS A 453 -21.51 -8.26 -19.18
N GLY A 454 -20.20 -8.30 -18.88
CA GLY A 454 -19.14 -8.70 -19.80
C GLY A 454 -19.36 -10.02 -20.57
N PRO A 455 -19.82 -11.11 -19.94
CA PRO A 455 -20.16 -12.35 -20.64
C PRO A 455 -21.21 -12.17 -21.74
N ARG A 456 -22.28 -11.41 -21.47
CA ARG A 456 -23.36 -11.15 -22.45
C ARG A 456 -22.85 -10.28 -23.59
N ILE A 457 -22.07 -9.23 -23.28
CA ILE A 457 -21.46 -8.33 -24.25
C ILE A 457 -20.55 -9.09 -25.22
N VAL A 458 -19.56 -9.82 -24.67
CA VAL A 458 -18.57 -10.56 -25.48
C VAL A 458 -19.23 -11.62 -26.36
N ASN A 459 -20.12 -12.43 -25.78
CA ASN A 459 -20.77 -13.49 -26.55
C ASN A 459 -21.66 -12.93 -27.68
N THR A 460 -22.33 -11.80 -27.46
CA THR A 460 -23.16 -11.14 -28.47
C THR A 460 -22.30 -10.56 -29.59
N LEU A 461 -21.20 -9.87 -29.27
CA LEU A 461 -20.29 -9.31 -30.26
C LEU A 461 -19.62 -10.41 -31.11
N LEU A 462 -19.14 -11.49 -30.49
CA LEU A 462 -18.52 -12.61 -31.21
C LEU A 462 -19.54 -13.33 -32.12
N ALA A 463 -20.79 -13.46 -31.67
CA ALA A 463 -21.85 -14.02 -32.50
C ALA A 463 -22.16 -13.14 -33.72
N ARG A 464 -22.18 -11.80 -33.56
CA ARG A 464 -22.37 -10.85 -34.67
C ARG A 464 -21.23 -10.89 -35.70
N ALA A 465 -20.01 -11.09 -35.23
CA ALA A 465 -18.83 -11.28 -36.06
C ALA A 465 -18.75 -12.67 -36.73
N GLY A 466 -19.78 -13.51 -36.62
CA GLY A 466 -19.82 -14.85 -37.23
C GLY A 466 -18.85 -15.87 -36.60
N ILE A 467 -18.31 -15.60 -35.41
CA ILE A 467 -17.36 -16.50 -34.74
C ILE A 467 -18.12 -17.66 -34.08
N THR A 468 -18.06 -18.83 -34.73
CA THR A 468 -18.65 -20.08 -34.21
C THR A 468 -17.56 -21.07 -33.78
N GLY A 469 -17.81 -21.84 -32.71
CA GLY A 469 -16.90 -22.92 -32.26
C GLY A 469 -16.03 -22.60 -31.04
N ILE A 470 -16.09 -21.39 -30.49
CA ILE A 470 -15.49 -21.03 -29.20
C ILE A 470 -16.54 -21.20 -28.10
N PRO A 471 -16.22 -21.86 -26.96
CA PRO A 471 -17.14 -21.93 -25.84
C PRO A 471 -17.54 -20.53 -25.35
N PRO A 472 -18.85 -20.26 -25.14
CA PRO A 472 -19.29 -18.94 -24.69
C PRO A 472 -18.68 -18.63 -23.33
N LEU A 473 -18.33 -17.36 -23.13
CA LEU A 473 -17.90 -16.86 -21.85
C LEU A 473 -19.06 -16.99 -20.86
N ARG A 474 -18.91 -17.83 -19.83
CA ARG A 474 -19.98 -18.12 -18.86
C ARG A 474 -20.00 -17.16 -17.68
N ASN A 475 -18.82 -16.76 -17.21
CA ASN A 475 -18.66 -15.95 -16.01
C ASN A 475 -17.90 -14.68 -16.34
N ARG A 476 -18.21 -13.60 -15.62
CA ARG A 476 -17.43 -12.36 -15.66
C ARG A 476 -15.98 -12.65 -15.28
N LEU A 477 -15.04 -12.15 -16.06
CA LEU A 477 -13.62 -12.36 -15.83
C LEU A 477 -13.18 -11.65 -14.54
N ARG A 478 -12.41 -12.36 -13.72
CA ARG A 478 -11.81 -11.87 -12.47
C ARG A 478 -10.30 -11.72 -12.66
N GLY A 479 -9.66 -10.86 -11.86
CA GLY A 479 -8.23 -10.58 -11.97
C GLY A 479 -7.93 -9.36 -12.85
N HIS A 480 -6.75 -9.33 -13.46
CA HIS A 480 -6.22 -8.15 -14.15
C HIS A 480 -6.64 -8.09 -15.63
N PRO A 481 -7.35 -7.03 -16.06
CA PRO A 481 -7.60 -6.74 -17.48
C PRO A 481 -6.34 -6.68 -18.35
N THR A 482 -6.50 -6.90 -19.65
CA THR A 482 -5.38 -6.77 -20.60
C THR A 482 -4.90 -5.31 -20.68
N SER A 483 -3.59 -5.07 -20.50
CA SER A 483 -3.01 -3.72 -20.55
C SER A 483 -3.03 -3.12 -21.95
N CYS A 484 -3.08 -1.80 -22.06
CA CYS A 484 -3.02 -1.07 -23.33
C CYS A 484 -1.78 -1.42 -24.15
N ALA A 485 -0.62 -1.61 -23.50
CA ALA A 485 0.60 -2.05 -24.18
C ALA A 485 0.45 -3.45 -24.80
N LYS A 486 -0.17 -4.39 -24.07
CA LYS A 486 -0.40 -5.75 -24.55
C LYS A 486 -1.47 -5.82 -25.64
N ILE A 487 -2.48 -4.95 -25.58
CA ILE A 487 -3.49 -4.79 -26.65
C ILE A 487 -2.80 -4.31 -27.93
N ARG A 488 -2.03 -3.21 -27.87
CA ARG A 488 -1.33 -2.67 -29.04
C ARG A 488 -0.38 -3.68 -29.70
N HIS A 489 0.40 -4.37 -28.87
CA HIS A 489 1.31 -5.41 -29.36
C HIS A 489 0.57 -6.57 -30.06
N ARG A 490 -0.57 -7.02 -29.53
CA ARG A 490 -1.36 -8.11 -30.14
C ARG A 490 -2.02 -7.70 -31.46
N LEU A 491 -2.40 -6.44 -31.59
CA LEU A 491 -3.05 -5.90 -32.79
C LEU A 491 -2.04 -5.38 -33.81
N GLY A 492 -0.76 -5.26 -33.45
CA GLY A 492 0.27 -4.71 -34.32
C GLY A 492 0.06 -3.22 -34.65
N ILE A 493 -0.58 -2.47 -33.74
CA ILE A 493 -0.96 -1.07 -33.97
C ILE A 493 -0.09 -0.10 -33.18
N GLU A 494 0.32 0.99 -33.83
CA GLU A 494 0.98 2.11 -33.17
C GLU A 494 -0.06 3.13 -32.65
N PRO A 495 0.14 3.77 -31.49
CA PRO A 495 -0.89 4.61 -30.87
C PRO A 495 -1.38 5.75 -31.77
N ILE A 496 -0.45 6.36 -32.51
CA ILE A 496 -0.71 7.49 -33.40
C ILE A 496 -1.45 7.03 -34.66
N SER A 497 -1.18 5.81 -35.15
CA SER A 497 -1.75 5.33 -36.42
C SER A 497 -3.24 5.00 -36.34
N VAL A 498 -3.77 4.75 -35.14
CA VAL A 498 -5.19 4.45 -34.88
C VAL A 498 -5.91 5.56 -34.11
N GLY A 499 -5.29 6.73 -33.95
CA GLY A 499 -5.88 7.85 -33.19
C GLY A 499 -6.14 7.52 -31.71
N CYS A 500 -5.33 6.64 -31.11
CA CYS A 500 -5.46 6.28 -29.70
C CYS A 500 -4.83 7.37 -28.82
N LEU A 501 -5.67 8.17 -28.16
CA LEU A 501 -5.29 9.30 -27.31
C LEU A 501 -5.51 9.04 -25.81
N CYS A 502 -5.77 7.79 -25.42
CA CYS A 502 -6.01 7.43 -24.03
C CYS A 502 -4.81 7.86 -23.16
N HIS A 503 -5.07 8.77 -22.23
CA HIS A 503 -4.11 9.17 -21.21
C HIS A 503 -4.65 8.74 -19.85
N PHE A 504 -3.96 7.80 -19.22
CA PHE A 504 -4.26 7.38 -17.87
C PHE A 504 -3.17 7.92 -16.97
N ASP A 505 -3.56 8.60 -15.89
CA ASP A 505 -2.61 9.14 -14.94
C ASP A 505 -1.83 7.99 -14.29
N PRO A 506 -0.52 7.84 -14.59
CA PRO A 506 0.29 6.79 -14.00
C PRO A 506 0.41 6.94 -12.47
N SER A 507 0.13 8.14 -11.93
CA SER A 507 0.20 8.46 -10.51
C SER A 507 -0.86 7.75 -9.65
N LEU A 508 -1.97 7.33 -10.26
CA LEU A 508 -3.05 6.59 -9.59
C LEU A 508 -2.70 5.11 -9.33
N GLY A 509 -1.52 4.66 -9.74
CA GLY A 509 -1.02 3.30 -9.44
C GLY A 509 -1.77 2.17 -10.14
N ALA A 510 -2.65 2.49 -11.08
CA ALA A 510 -3.27 1.53 -11.98
C ALA A 510 -2.46 1.43 -13.27
N TYR A 511 -2.14 0.22 -13.72
CA TYR A 511 -1.51 0.05 -15.03
C TYR A 511 -2.52 0.42 -16.13
N ALA A 512 -2.05 1.07 -17.18
CA ALA A 512 -2.92 1.54 -18.26
C ALA A 512 -3.69 0.38 -18.90
N HIS A 513 -5.02 0.40 -18.77
CA HIS A 513 -5.94 -0.51 -19.44
C HIS A 513 -7.28 0.19 -19.73
N PRO A 514 -8.03 -0.22 -20.78
CA PRO A 514 -9.23 0.50 -21.20
C PRO A 514 -10.32 0.64 -20.12
N LEU A 515 -10.42 -0.32 -19.19
CA LEU A 515 -11.42 -0.26 -18.12
C LEU A 515 -11.18 0.89 -17.11
N LEU A 516 -10.04 1.58 -17.14
CA LEU A 516 -9.84 2.80 -16.34
C LEU A 516 -10.73 3.96 -16.80
N HIS A 517 -11.32 3.88 -18.00
CA HIS A 517 -12.35 4.83 -18.39
C HIS A 517 -13.66 4.64 -17.60
N ILE A 518 -13.96 3.43 -17.11
CA ILE A 518 -15.19 3.12 -16.37
C ILE A 518 -15.17 3.73 -14.96
N SER A 519 -14.00 3.85 -14.31
CA SER A 519 -13.93 4.48 -12.99
C SER A 519 -14.36 5.95 -13.01
N ALA A 520 -14.11 6.66 -14.12
CA ALA A 520 -14.60 8.02 -14.32
C ALA A 520 -16.13 8.08 -14.50
N LEU A 521 -16.74 7.11 -15.20
CA LEU A 521 -18.20 6.99 -15.35
C LEU A 521 -18.87 6.72 -14.00
N ARG A 522 -18.34 5.76 -13.23
CA ARG A 522 -18.88 5.39 -11.91
C ARG A 522 -18.77 6.53 -10.89
N TYR A 523 -17.71 7.32 -10.98
CA TYR A 523 -17.55 8.54 -10.17
C TYR A 523 -18.58 9.61 -10.57
N ARG A 524 -18.84 9.77 -11.86
CA ARG A 524 -19.86 10.71 -12.38
C ARG A 524 -21.27 10.30 -11.97
N GLU A 525 -21.61 9.02 -12.09
CA GLU A 525 -22.90 8.47 -11.65
C GLU A 525 -23.09 8.61 -10.13
N MET A 526 -22.03 8.37 -9.34
CA MET A 526 -22.04 8.65 -7.90
C MET A 526 -22.25 10.13 -7.59
N ALA A 527 -21.60 11.04 -8.31
CA ALA A 527 -21.74 12.49 -8.12
C ALA A 527 -23.14 12.98 -8.50
N GLU A 528 -23.77 12.41 -9.53
CA GLU A 528 -25.15 12.72 -9.93
C GLU A 528 -26.18 12.16 -8.94
N GLN A 529 -25.93 10.99 -8.33
CA GLN A 529 -26.83 10.35 -7.35
C GLN A 529 -26.88 11.05 -5.99
N VAL A 530 -25.84 11.80 -5.60
CA VAL A 530 -25.74 12.42 -4.26
C VAL A 530 -26.41 13.80 -4.19
N GLY A 531 -26.88 14.37 -5.31
CA GLY A 531 -27.75 15.56 -5.31
C GLY A 531 -27.05 16.85 -4.90
N TYR A 532 -26.86 17.74 -5.88
CA TYR A 532 -26.16 19.03 -5.85
C TYR A 532 -26.75 20.13 -4.93
N ALA A 533 -27.52 19.82 -3.89
CA ALA A 533 -28.24 20.83 -3.10
C ALA A 533 -27.69 21.10 -1.69
N ALA A 534 -26.71 20.33 -1.18
CA ALA A 534 -26.32 20.39 0.23
C ALA A 534 -24.92 20.98 0.52
N LEU A 535 -24.19 21.48 -0.48
CA LEU A 535 -22.79 21.91 -0.32
C LEU A 535 -22.57 23.43 -0.23
N ASP A 536 -23.63 24.25 -0.32
CA ASP A 536 -23.51 25.72 -0.32
C ASP A 536 -23.14 26.36 1.03
N ASN A 537 -23.12 25.59 2.14
CA ASN A 537 -22.84 26.14 3.48
C ASN A 537 -21.43 25.83 4.01
N ASN A 538 -20.57 25.13 3.25
CA ASN A 538 -19.22 24.83 3.70
C ASN A 538 -18.19 25.67 2.93
N ALA A 539 -17.62 26.66 3.62
CA ALA A 539 -16.59 27.54 3.07
C ALA A 539 -15.36 26.77 2.54
N ASP A 540 -15.04 25.62 3.15
CA ASP A 540 -13.94 24.75 2.74
C ASP A 540 -14.28 23.95 1.49
N ALA A 541 -15.54 23.51 1.33
CA ALA A 541 -15.98 22.85 0.10
C ALA A 541 -15.99 23.80 -1.09
N ALA A 542 -16.44 25.05 -0.89
CA ALA A 542 -16.36 26.10 -1.90
C ALA A 542 -14.91 26.49 -2.22
N GLN A 543 -14.01 26.42 -1.24
CA GLN A 543 -12.58 26.67 -1.44
C GLN A 543 -11.89 25.52 -2.19
N LEU A 544 -12.23 24.26 -1.86
CA LEU A 544 -11.78 23.08 -2.58
C LEU A 544 -12.23 23.12 -4.04
N LEU A 545 -13.50 23.45 -4.30
CA LEU A 545 -14.04 23.64 -5.65
C LEU A 545 -13.29 24.72 -6.44
N ARG A 546 -13.03 25.88 -5.82
CA ARG A 546 -12.21 26.94 -6.45
C ARG A 546 -10.80 26.46 -6.76
N MET A 547 -10.20 25.65 -5.88
CA MET A 547 -8.88 25.07 -6.10
C MET A 547 -8.89 24.01 -7.21
N GLU A 548 -9.91 23.17 -7.29
CA GLU A 548 -10.09 22.17 -8.35
C GLU A 548 -10.31 22.82 -9.72
N GLU A 549 -11.12 23.89 -9.78
CA GLU A 549 -11.30 24.71 -10.98
C GLU A 549 -9.98 25.37 -11.42
N GLU A 550 -9.19 25.88 -10.48
CA GLU A 550 -7.89 26.48 -10.76
C GLU A 550 -6.87 25.43 -11.21
N ILE A 551 -6.87 24.22 -10.62
CA ILE A 551 -6.05 23.09 -11.09
C ILE A 551 -6.43 22.70 -12.52
N ALA A 552 -7.73 22.63 -12.83
CA ALA A 552 -8.20 22.31 -14.19
C ALA A 552 -7.80 23.41 -15.19
N ARG A 553 -7.91 24.68 -14.79
CA ARG A 553 -7.50 25.84 -15.59
C ARG A 553 -6.00 25.85 -15.85
N LEU A 554 -5.18 25.69 -14.81
CA LEU A 554 -3.72 25.61 -14.90
C LEU A 554 -3.28 24.40 -15.73
N SER A 555 -3.95 23.26 -15.60
CA SER A 555 -3.72 22.07 -16.43
C SER A 555 -4.01 22.34 -17.90
N LYS A 556 -5.11 23.05 -18.21
CA LYS A 556 -5.46 23.46 -19.58
C LYS A 556 -4.45 24.44 -20.17
N MET A 557 -3.99 25.42 -19.38
CA MET A 557 -2.94 26.36 -19.79
C MET A 557 -1.60 25.65 -20.02
N SER A 558 -1.21 24.74 -19.12
CA SER A 558 -0.01 23.89 -19.26
C SER A 558 -0.05 23.09 -20.56
N ASN A 559 -1.20 22.47 -20.88
CA ASN A 559 -1.36 21.70 -22.12
C ASN A 559 -1.31 22.60 -23.36
N ALA A 560 -1.89 23.80 -23.32
CA ALA A 560 -1.80 24.77 -24.41
C ALA A 560 -0.35 25.23 -24.66
N LEU A 561 0.42 25.51 -23.60
CA LEU A 561 1.85 25.85 -23.68
C LEU A 561 2.68 24.68 -24.22
N LYS A 562 2.44 23.45 -23.77
CA LYS A 562 3.11 22.24 -24.29
C LYS A 562 2.83 22.04 -25.78
N LEU A 563 1.58 22.21 -26.21
CA LEU A 563 1.20 22.14 -27.62
C LEU A 563 1.88 23.22 -28.46
N LYS A 564 2.01 24.44 -27.92
CA LYS A 564 2.74 25.52 -28.58
C LYS A 564 4.23 25.19 -28.72
N LEU A 565 4.88 24.70 -27.67
CA LEU A 565 6.28 24.28 -27.69
C LEU A 565 6.54 23.16 -28.70
N VAL A 566 5.64 22.16 -28.76
CA VAL A 566 5.75 21.06 -29.72
C VAL A 566 5.63 21.58 -31.15
N ARG A 567 4.69 22.50 -31.43
CA ARG A 567 4.54 23.12 -32.76
C ARG A 567 5.76 23.95 -33.17
N GLU A 568 6.33 24.73 -32.25
CA GLU A 568 7.55 25.51 -32.49
C GLU A 568 8.76 24.61 -32.76
N ASN A 569 8.91 23.52 -32.01
CA ASN A 569 9.98 22.54 -32.24
C ASN A 569 9.81 21.78 -33.57
N LEU A 570 8.58 21.45 -33.97
CA LEU A 570 8.31 20.84 -35.28
C LEU A 570 8.57 21.81 -36.44
N ALA A 571 8.23 23.10 -36.28
CA ALA A 571 8.51 24.13 -37.29
C ALA A 571 10.03 24.34 -37.49
N ASN A 572 10.79 24.39 -36.39
CA ASN A 572 12.25 24.51 -36.43
C ASN A 572 12.94 23.24 -36.99
N ALA A 573 12.37 22.06 -36.77
CA ALA A 573 12.88 20.81 -37.36
C ALA A 573 12.63 20.72 -38.87
N THR A 574 11.64 21.44 -39.40
CA THR A 574 11.36 21.49 -40.85
C THR A 574 12.18 22.52 -41.62
N SER A 575 12.79 23.52 -40.94
CA SER A 575 13.67 24.51 -41.57
C SER A 575 15.12 24.04 -41.79
N ASP A 576 15.54 22.94 -41.15
CA ASP A 576 16.94 22.47 -41.13
C ASP A 576 17.22 21.23 -42.01
N LYS A 577 16.38 20.90 -42.99
CA LYS A 577 16.73 19.85 -43.97
C LYS A 577 17.57 20.42 -45.12
N PRO A 578 18.83 19.96 -45.31
CA PRO A 578 19.57 20.29 -46.53
C PRO A 578 18.98 19.53 -47.72
N ALA A 579 18.83 20.23 -48.84
CA ALA A 579 18.38 19.65 -50.11
C ALA A 579 19.36 18.55 -50.54
N LEU A 580 18.89 17.30 -50.58
CA LEU A 580 19.61 16.21 -51.21
C LEU A 580 19.31 16.21 -52.71
N ASP A 581 20.37 16.48 -53.47
CA ASP A 581 20.45 16.43 -54.92
C ASP A 581 20.01 15.07 -55.47
N SER A 582 19.16 15.12 -56.49
CA SER A 582 18.75 13.98 -57.31
C SER A 582 19.84 13.62 -58.32
N GLN A 583 20.55 12.52 -58.12
CA GLN A 583 21.25 11.82 -59.21
C GLN A 583 20.77 10.37 -59.28
N ALA A 584 20.08 10.07 -60.38
CA ALA A 584 19.61 8.73 -60.74
C ALA A 584 20.77 7.85 -61.25
N PRO A 585 20.79 6.54 -60.97
CA PRO A 585 21.77 5.64 -61.57
C PRO A 585 21.31 5.16 -62.95
N ALA A 586 22.19 5.26 -63.95
CA ALA A 586 21.99 4.69 -65.28
C ALA A 586 22.11 3.15 -65.26
N PRO A 587 21.37 2.42 -66.12
CA PRO A 587 21.36 0.97 -66.11
C PRO A 587 22.61 0.43 -66.81
N ARG A 588 23.22 -0.61 -66.22
CA ARG A 588 24.17 -1.48 -66.90
C ARG A 588 23.42 -2.70 -67.37
N ASP A 589 23.50 -2.95 -68.68
CA ASP A 589 23.20 -4.25 -69.25
C ASP A 589 24.39 -4.71 -70.09
N GLU A 590 24.54 -6.02 -70.11
CA GLU A 590 25.79 -6.77 -70.28
C GLU A 590 26.14 -7.14 -71.74
N THR A 591 27.44 -7.06 -72.04
CA THR A 591 28.23 -7.97 -72.94
C THR A 591 28.04 -7.86 -74.48
N PRO A 592 28.85 -8.57 -75.29
CA PRO A 592 30.24 -8.22 -75.64
C PRO A 592 30.48 -8.23 -77.17
N GLU A 593 31.58 -7.66 -77.69
CA GLU A 593 32.39 -8.26 -78.78
C GLU A 593 33.52 -7.32 -79.25
N ALA A 594 34.70 -7.94 -79.40
CA ALA A 594 35.93 -7.54 -80.11
C ALA A 594 36.77 -6.38 -79.54
#